data_AF-A0A4Z0H069-F1
#
_entry.id   AF-A0A4Z0H069-F1
#
_cell.length_a   1.000
_cell.length_b   1.000
_cell.length_c   1.000
_cell.angle_alpha   90.00
_cell.angle_beta   90.00
_cell.angle_gamma   90.00
#
_symmetry.space_group_name_H-M   'P 1'
#
loop_
_entity.id
_entity.type
_entity.pdbx_description
1 polymer ?
#
loop_
_entity_poly.entity_id
_entity_poly.type
_entity_poly.pdbx_seq_one_letter_code
_entity_poly.pdbx_strand_id
1 'polypeptide(L)'
;MSWKKMLAIVVILIATLSPTTISADASPVKDHKYSHKVMRGMMHVMKKEEGLSKCEAKDRVDSLTQVEAMDYYLKKLEPHVDGRDVQFTVRSIYGISLQKASDLDAGKQVTGYPDYITEGVEASLKHKEVDVLELPKVKIMDLYLKSVDGDLPGAEVRVLINDIFGINLDGISRLEKAGISLWSKEQWIMHSDHDLFEVRTGRTDVDVYIVPTDYFTEQTGMTELPEDLQEKLKAIGYWYNENIDAYYYAEPNGNSVPDPFKGQTLGTLAQFIQQEYADLLE
;
A
#
# COMPACT_ATOMS: atom_id res chain seq x y z
N MET A 1 -7.13 51.49 37.49
CA MET A 1 -8.05 50.50 38.09
C MET A 1 -8.32 49.43 37.04
N SER A 2 -8.19 48.12 37.23
CA SER A 2 -7.53 47.31 38.26
C SER A 2 -7.52 45.88 37.70
N TRP A 3 -6.35 45.39 37.29
CA TRP A 3 -6.05 43.96 37.40
C TRP A 3 -6.00 43.65 38.89
N LYS A 4 -6.98 42.87 39.39
CA LYS A 4 -6.90 41.98 40.56
C LYS A 4 -8.32 41.63 41.03
N LYS A 5 -8.50 40.33 41.30
CA LYS A 5 -9.61 39.67 42.03
C LYS A 5 -10.80 39.21 41.16
N MET A 6 -10.76 37.94 40.77
CA MET A 6 -11.75 37.02 41.32
C MET A 6 -11.19 35.60 41.43
N LEU A 7 -11.07 35.18 42.69
CA LEU A 7 -10.74 33.85 43.17
C LEU A 7 -12.08 33.25 43.64
N ALA A 8 -12.42 32.05 43.18
CA ALA A 8 -13.32 31.10 43.83
C ALA A 8 -13.02 29.73 43.19
N ILE A 9 -12.08 28.95 43.71
CA ILE A 9 -12.27 27.93 44.75
C ILE A 9 -13.56 27.13 44.55
N VAL A 10 -13.44 26.01 43.84
CA VAL A 10 -14.20 24.79 44.13
C VAL A 10 -13.18 23.67 44.30
N VAL A 11 -13.02 23.24 45.55
CA VAL A 11 -12.34 22.01 45.95
C VAL A 11 -13.42 20.96 46.14
N ILE A 12 -13.47 19.90 45.33
CA ILE A 12 -14.00 18.60 45.75
C ILE A 12 -13.19 17.46 45.10
N LEU A 13 -12.59 16.69 46.02
CA LEU A 13 -12.14 15.29 46.05
C LEU A 13 -11.77 14.50 44.78
N ILE A 14 -10.56 13.94 44.92
CA ILE A 14 -9.91 12.81 44.25
C ILE A 14 -10.78 11.55 44.27
N ALA A 15 -10.95 10.93 43.10
CA ALA A 15 -11.06 9.48 42.96
C ALA A 15 -9.91 9.02 42.05
N THR A 16 -8.93 8.36 42.66
CA THR A 16 -7.81 7.68 41.99
C THR A 16 -8.38 6.55 41.12
N LEU A 17 -8.47 6.77 39.82
CA LEU A 17 -8.54 5.69 38.85
C LEU A 17 -7.12 5.43 38.36
N SER A 18 -6.57 4.29 38.79
CA SER A 18 -5.34 3.75 38.24
C SER A 18 -5.41 3.74 36.71
N PRO A 19 -4.36 4.17 35.99
CA PRO A 19 -4.30 3.92 34.56
C PRO A 19 -4.29 2.41 34.39
N THR A 20 -5.40 1.89 33.89
CA THR A 20 -5.48 0.49 33.49
C THR A 20 -4.55 0.39 32.30
N THR A 21 -3.42 -0.26 32.50
CA THR A 21 -2.53 -0.69 31.44
C THR A 21 -3.33 -1.58 30.49
N ILE A 22 -3.85 -0.98 29.42
CA ILE A 22 -4.20 -1.71 28.20
C ILE A 22 -2.85 -2.02 27.56
N SER A 23 -2.22 -3.07 28.07
CA SER A 23 -0.99 -3.63 27.55
C SER A 23 -1.36 -4.78 26.62
N ALA A 24 -0.96 -4.61 25.36
CA ALA A 24 -0.74 -5.62 24.36
C ALA A 24 -1.91 -6.58 24.09
N ASP A 25 -2.72 -6.22 23.09
CA ASP A 25 -3.23 -7.24 22.17
C ASP A 25 -1.98 -7.87 21.52
N ALA A 26 -1.50 -8.95 22.13
CA ALA A 26 -0.45 -9.78 21.57
C ALA A 26 -1.05 -10.42 20.31
N SER A 27 -0.91 -9.73 19.18
CA SER A 27 -1.10 -10.32 17.88
C SER A 27 -0.31 -11.63 17.86
N PRO A 28 -0.96 -12.78 17.58
CA PRO A 28 -0.27 -14.05 17.57
C PRO A 28 0.91 -13.94 16.59
N VAL A 29 2.08 -14.39 17.03
CA VAL A 29 3.27 -14.56 16.18
C VAL A 29 2.79 -15.14 14.86
N LYS A 30 2.83 -14.34 13.79
CA LYS A 30 2.46 -14.82 12.46
C LYS A 30 3.56 -15.80 12.06
N ASP A 31 3.34 -17.08 12.31
CA ASP A 31 4.26 -18.16 11.91
C ASP A 31 4.56 -18.17 10.40
N HIS A 32 3.74 -17.48 9.58
CA HIS A 32 3.84 -17.45 8.13
C HIS A 32 3.55 -16.08 7.52
N LYS A 33 4.25 -15.79 6.41
CA LYS A 33 4.12 -14.55 5.62
C LYS A 33 2.70 -14.31 5.10
N TYR A 34 1.97 -15.37 4.75
CA TYR A 34 0.63 -15.30 4.16
C TYR A 34 -0.43 -16.03 5.00
N SER A 35 -1.70 -15.67 4.80
CA SER A 35 -2.80 -16.36 5.49
C SER A 35 -2.87 -17.85 5.11
N HIS A 36 -3.34 -18.68 6.04
CA HIS A 36 -3.43 -20.13 5.83
C HIS A 36 -4.23 -20.51 4.56
N LYS A 37 -5.30 -19.75 4.23
CA LYS A 37 -6.09 -19.98 3.01
C LYS A 37 -5.27 -19.73 1.74
N VAL A 38 -4.49 -18.65 1.71
CA VAL A 38 -3.62 -18.31 0.58
C VAL A 38 -2.49 -19.32 0.43
N MET A 39 -1.81 -19.65 1.53
CA MET A 39 -0.77 -20.67 1.54
C MET A 39 -1.27 -22.02 1.01
N ARG A 40 -2.44 -22.49 1.47
CA ARG A 40 -3.03 -23.75 0.96
C ARG A 40 -3.29 -23.70 -0.54
N GLY A 41 -3.74 -22.55 -1.06
CA GLY A 41 -3.98 -22.37 -2.49
C GLY A 41 -2.69 -22.48 -3.30
N MET A 42 -1.65 -21.74 -2.92
CA MET A 42 -0.35 -21.77 -3.60
C MET A 42 0.30 -23.16 -3.53
N MET A 43 0.31 -23.79 -2.35
CA MET A 43 0.83 -25.14 -2.17
C MET A 43 0.08 -26.16 -3.04
N HIS A 44 -1.23 -25.99 -3.26
CA HIS A 44 -1.99 -26.89 -4.13
C HIS A 44 -1.46 -26.85 -5.57
N VAL A 45 -1.21 -25.65 -6.10
CA VAL A 45 -0.66 -25.45 -7.45
C VAL A 45 0.74 -26.04 -7.56
N MET A 46 1.64 -25.70 -6.63
CA MET A 46 3.01 -26.21 -6.62
C MET A 46 3.07 -27.74 -6.56
N LYS A 47 2.23 -28.37 -5.71
CA LYS A 47 2.17 -29.83 -5.64
C LYS A 47 1.66 -30.47 -6.94
N LYS A 48 0.69 -29.83 -7.60
CA LYS A 48 0.04 -30.35 -8.80
C LYS A 48 0.93 -30.20 -10.03
N GLU A 49 1.63 -29.08 -10.15
CA GLU A 49 2.36 -28.71 -11.37
C GLU A 49 3.86 -28.94 -11.29
N GLU A 50 4.45 -28.74 -10.10
CA GLU A 50 5.88 -28.89 -9.87
C GLU A 50 6.22 -30.21 -9.14
N GLY A 51 5.22 -30.94 -8.65
CA GLY A 51 5.41 -32.22 -7.97
C GLY A 51 6.05 -32.10 -6.59
N LEU A 52 6.07 -30.91 -5.98
CA LEU A 52 6.68 -30.69 -4.67
C LEU A 52 5.98 -31.51 -3.57
N SER A 53 6.73 -31.94 -2.57
CA SER A 53 6.18 -32.45 -1.32
C SER A 53 5.51 -31.33 -0.51
N LYS A 54 4.78 -31.70 0.54
CA LYS A 54 4.13 -30.71 1.42
C LYS A 54 5.15 -29.80 2.12
N CYS A 55 6.31 -30.33 2.51
CA CYS A 55 7.35 -29.55 3.18
C CYS A 55 8.03 -28.61 2.17
N GLU A 56 8.44 -29.11 1.01
CA GLU A 56 9.05 -28.29 -0.05
C GLU A 56 8.12 -27.17 -0.52
N ALA A 57 6.83 -27.46 -0.71
CA ALA A 57 5.85 -26.44 -1.08
C ALA A 57 5.65 -25.38 0.02
N LYS A 58 5.80 -25.75 1.30
CA LYS A 58 5.71 -24.80 2.41
C LYS A 58 6.91 -23.85 2.40
N ASP A 59 8.12 -24.41 2.32
CA ASP A 59 9.36 -23.64 2.30
C ASP A 59 9.41 -22.72 1.07
N ARG A 60 8.93 -23.22 -0.08
CA ARG A 60 8.82 -22.41 -1.30
C ARG A 60 7.88 -21.22 -1.11
N VAL A 61 6.71 -21.42 -0.49
CA VAL A 61 5.73 -20.35 -0.23
C VAL A 61 6.33 -19.22 0.61
N ASP A 62 7.10 -19.55 1.66
CA ASP A 62 7.71 -18.54 2.53
C ASP A 62 8.81 -17.73 1.80
N SER A 63 9.38 -18.28 0.72
CA SER A 63 10.36 -17.59 -0.13
C SER A 63 9.76 -16.72 -1.26
N LEU A 64 8.45 -16.81 -1.51
CA LEU A 64 7.83 -16.10 -2.64
C LEU A 64 7.79 -14.60 -2.39
N THR A 65 8.10 -13.83 -3.43
CA THR A 65 7.70 -12.42 -3.54
C THR A 65 6.17 -12.31 -3.53
N GLN A 66 5.64 -11.12 -3.23
CA GLN A 66 4.20 -10.88 -3.27
C GLN A 66 3.61 -11.11 -4.68
N VAL A 67 4.36 -10.74 -5.73
CA VAL A 67 3.98 -11.00 -7.13
C VAL A 67 3.85 -12.49 -7.42
N GLU A 68 4.87 -13.28 -7.10
CA GLU A 68 4.80 -14.73 -7.32
C GLU A 68 3.66 -15.35 -6.49
N ALA A 69 3.49 -14.93 -5.24
CA ALA A 69 2.41 -15.42 -4.38
C ALA A 69 1.03 -15.14 -4.96
N MET A 70 0.82 -13.94 -5.52
CA MET A 70 -0.42 -13.56 -6.20
C MET A 70 -0.65 -14.44 -7.43
N ASP A 71 0.37 -14.62 -8.27
CA ASP A 71 0.28 -15.43 -9.49
C ASP A 71 -0.06 -16.89 -9.17
N TYR A 72 0.62 -17.51 -8.20
CA TYR A 72 0.30 -18.87 -7.76
C TYR A 72 -1.11 -18.97 -7.19
N TYR A 73 -1.56 -17.98 -6.42
CA TYR A 73 -2.88 -18.02 -5.81
C TYR A 73 -4.01 -17.83 -6.82
N LEU A 74 -3.85 -16.91 -7.79
CA LEU A 74 -4.82 -16.71 -8.86
C LEU A 74 -4.90 -17.92 -9.78
N LYS A 75 -3.76 -18.56 -10.07
CA LYS A 75 -3.73 -19.80 -10.85
C LYS A 75 -4.58 -20.93 -10.24
N LYS A 76 -4.67 -20.98 -8.91
CA LYS A 76 -5.55 -21.93 -8.20
C LYS A 76 -7.04 -21.68 -8.47
N LEU A 77 -7.41 -20.46 -8.86
CA LEU A 77 -8.79 -20.02 -9.08
C LEU A 77 -9.20 -20.12 -10.55
N GLU A 78 -8.24 -20.34 -11.46
CA GLU A 78 -8.52 -20.60 -12.88
C GLU A 78 -9.50 -21.77 -13.07
N PRO A 79 -10.37 -21.70 -14.11
CA PRO A 79 -10.36 -20.71 -15.18
C PRO A 79 -11.23 -19.47 -14.93
N HIS A 80 -11.80 -19.27 -13.74
CA HIS A 80 -12.76 -18.19 -13.51
C HIS A 80 -12.37 -17.38 -12.27
N VAL A 81 -11.64 -16.29 -12.50
CA VAL A 81 -11.30 -15.30 -11.47
C VAL A 81 -12.32 -14.16 -11.53
N ASP A 82 -13.06 -13.94 -10.44
CA ASP A 82 -14.00 -12.82 -10.33
C ASP A 82 -13.41 -11.61 -9.57
N GLY A 83 -14.11 -10.47 -9.58
CA GLY A 83 -13.65 -9.26 -8.92
C GLY A 83 -13.48 -9.40 -7.40
N ARG A 84 -14.19 -10.33 -6.73
CA ARG A 84 -14.05 -10.58 -5.29
C ARG A 84 -12.81 -11.42 -5.01
N ASP A 85 -12.50 -12.37 -5.89
CA ASP A 85 -11.28 -13.16 -5.82
C ASP A 85 -10.02 -12.28 -5.93
N VAL A 86 -10.02 -11.33 -6.88
CA VAL A 86 -8.93 -10.35 -7.00
C VAL A 86 -8.80 -9.50 -5.74
N GLN A 87 -9.90 -8.92 -5.24
CA GLN A 87 -9.89 -8.12 -4.01
C GLN A 87 -9.38 -8.91 -2.80
N PHE A 88 -9.84 -10.15 -2.64
CA PHE A 88 -9.39 -11.04 -1.57
C PHE A 88 -7.89 -11.33 -1.68
N THR A 89 -7.41 -11.59 -2.88
CA THR A 89 -6.01 -11.91 -3.15
C THR A 89 -5.11 -10.73 -2.81
N VAL A 90 -5.42 -9.54 -3.33
CA VAL A 90 -4.66 -8.31 -3.07
C VAL A 90 -4.63 -8.00 -1.58
N ARG A 91 -5.80 -8.04 -0.91
CA ARG A 91 -5.86 -7.80 0.54
C ARG A 91 -5.05 -8.81 1.35
N SER A 92 -5.05 -10.08 0.94
CA SER A 92 -4.41 -11.16 1.71
C SER A 92 -2.89 -11.21 1.53
N ILE A 93 -2.38 -10.71 0.41
CA ILE A 93 -0.95 -10.78 0.03
C ILE A 93 -0.26 -9.43 0.27
N TYR A 94 -0.92 -8.34 -0.10
CA TYR A 94 -0.39 -6.99 0.00
C TYR A 94 -0.95 -6.20 1.18
N GLY A 95 -2.02 -6.65 1.83
CA GLY A 95 -2.70 -5.88 2.87
C GLY A 95 -3.56 -4.73 2.35
N ILE A 96 -3.61 -4.53 1.03
CA ILE A 96 -4.27 -3.39 0.38
C ILE A 96 -5.75 -3.68 0.14
N SER A 97 -6.62 -2.71 0.46
CA SER A 97 -8.05 -2.78 0.18
C SER A 97 -8.41 -2.00 -1.08
N LEU A 98 -8.66 -2.73 -2.18
CA LEU A 98 -9.19 -2.14 -3.41
C LEU A 98 -10.61 -1.56 -3.23
N GLN A 99 -11.42 -2.18 -2.36
CA GLN A 99 -12.74 -1.65 -2.01
C GLN A 99 -12.60 -0.28 -1.35
N LYS A 100 -11.70 -0.13 -0.38
CA LYS A 100 -11.44 1.16 0.28
C LYS A 100 -10.96 2.22 -0.72
N ALA A 101 -10.06 1.84 -1.63
CA ALA A 101 -9.59 2.74 -2.68
C ALA A 101 -10.74 3.19 -3.60
N SER A 102 -11.67 2.28 -3.94
CA SER A 102 -12.87 2.62 -4.71
C SER A 102 -13.85 3.52 -3.95
N ASP A 103 -14.15 3.22 -2.68
CA ASP A 103 -15.13 3.96 -1.86
C ASP A 103 -14.69 5.41 -1.62
N LEU A 104 -13.38 5.62 -1.51
CA LEU A 104 -12.78 6.94 -1.34
C LEU A 104 -12.49 7.64 -2.66
N ASP A 105 -12.77 7.01 -3.80
CA ASP A 105 -12.32 7.43 -5.11
C ASP A 105 -10.84 7.85 -5.13
N ALA A 106 -10.02 7.08 -4.41
CA ALA A 106 -8.61 7.39 -4.23
C ALA A 106 -7.77 6.85 -5.39
N GLY A 107 -6.57 7.40 -5.55
CA GLY A 107 -5.63 7.02 -6.62
C GLY A 107 -5.80 7.83 -7.89
N LYS A 108 -5.39 7.24 -9.03
CA LYS A 108 -5.27 7.95 -10.31
C LYS A 108 -6.62 8.56 -10.68
N GLN A 109 -6.65 9.90 -10.69
CA GLN A 109 -7.76 10.67 -11.24
C GLN A 109 -7.65 10.57 -12.76
N VAL A 110 -8.48 9.72 -13.36
CA VAL A 110 -8.45 9.48 -14.80
C VAL A 110 -9.49 10.36 -15.48
N THR A 111 -9.10 11.04 -16.55
CA THR A 111 -10.05 11.67 -17.48
C THR A 111 -10.69 10.64 -18.42
N GLY A 112 -10.24 9.39 -18.35
CA GLY A 112 -10.68 8.25 -19.16
C GLY A 112 -9.89 6.99 -18.80
N TYR A 113 -10.54 5.83 -18.83
CA TYR A 113 -9.86 4.53 -18.77
C TYR A 113 -9.30 4.15 -20.15
N PRO A 114 -8.27 3.30 -20.22
CA PRO A 114 -7.84 2.70 -21.48
C PRO A 114 -9.01 2.05 -22.24
N ASP A 115 -8.99 2.14 -23.58
CA ASP A 115 -10.07 1.68 -24.45
C ASP A 115 -10.50 0.24 -24.16
N TYR A 116 -9.53 -0.65 -23.92
CA TYR A 116 -9.79 -2.07 -23.64
C TYR A 116 -10.65 -2.28 -22.37
N ILE A 117 -10.51 -1.43 -21.36
CA ILE A 117 -11.34 -1.49 -20.14
C ILE A 117 -12.76 -1.04 -20.48
N THR A 118 -12.89 0.10 -21.15
CA THR A 118 -14.18 0.68 -21.54
C THR A 118 -14.97 -0.29 -22.42
N GLU A 119 -14.34 -0.84 -23.46
CA GLU A 119 -14.94 -1.82 -24.36
C GLU A 119 -15.39 -3.10 -23.62
N GLY A 120 -14.56 -3.62 -22.71
CA GLY A 120 -14.90 -4.79 -21.91
C GLY A 120 -16.08 -4.55 -20.96
N VAL A 121 -16.10 -3.40 -20.29
CA VAL A 121 -17.21 -3.00 -19.40
C VAL A 121 -18.52 -2.86 -20.19
N GLU A 122 -18.48 -2.18 -21.33
CA GLU A 122 -19.64 -1.99 -22.20
C GLU A 122 -20.19 -3.32 -22.76
N ALA A 123 -19.30 -4.23 -23.18
CA ALA A 123 -19.67 -5.57 -23.63
C ALA A 123 -20.44 -6.34 -22.55
N SER A 124 -20.00 -6.22 -21.28
CA SER A 124 -20.68 -6.83 -20.13
C SER A 124 -22.05 -6.22 -19.80
N LEU A 125 -22.30 -4.97 -20.20
CA LEU A 125 -23.53 -4.23 -19.91
C LEU A 125 -24.62 -4.36 -21.00
N LYS A 126 -24.36 -5.09 -22.09
CA LYS A 126 -25.33 -5.35 -23.18
C LYS A 126 -25.93 -4.07 -23.78
N HIS A 127 -25.10 -3.06 -24.05
CA HIS A 127 -25.49 -1.79 -24.69
C HIS A 127 -26.42 -0.88 -23.87
N LYS A 128 -26.36 -0.94 -22.53
CA LYS A 128 -26.85 0.18 -21.74
C LYS A 128 -25.83 1.31 -21.85
N GLU A 129 -26.27 2.47 -22.31
CA GLU A 129 -25.49 3.70 -22.27
C GLU A 129 -25.23 4.03 -20.79
N VAL A 130 -24.01 3.77 -20.35
CA VAL A 130 -23.55 4.01 -18.98
C VAL A 130 -22.22 4.72 -19.10
N ASP A 131 -22.09 5.83 -18.40
CA ASP A 131 -20.79 6.47 -18.25
C ASP A 131 -19.91 5.59 -17.35
N VAL A 132 -18.89 4.95 -17.94
CA VAL A 132 -17.97 4.07 -17.22
C VAL A 132 -17.26 4.82 -16.08
N LEU A 133 -17.06 6.14 -16.21
CA LEU A 133 -16.43 6.97 -15.18
C LEU A 133 -17.32 7.16 -13.95
N GLU A 134 -18.63 7.02 -14.07
CA GLU A 134 -19.56 7.12 -12.93
C GLU A 134 -19.66 5.80 -12.13
N LEU A 135 -19.10 4.70 -12.65
CA LEU A 135 -19.12 3.42 -11.97
C LEU A 135 -18.04 3.34 -10.88
N PRO A 136 -18.34 2.71 -9.72
CA PRO A 136 -17.29 2.40 -8.75
C PRO A 136 -16.16 1.58 -9.38
N LYS A 137 -14.90 1.90 -9.06
CA LYS A 137 -13.71 1.20 -9.57
C LYS A 137 -13.77 -0.32 -9.41
N VAL A 138 -14.25 -0.82 -8.27
CA VAL A 138 -14.47 -2.27 -8.08
C VAL A 138 -15.51 -2.85 -9.04
N LYS A 139 -16.51 -2.07 -9.44
CA LYS A 139 -17.55 -2.50 -10.38
C LYS A 139 -17.02 -2.53 -11.81
N ILE A 140 -16.18 -1.55 -12.17
CA ILE A 140 -15.46 -1.53 -13.45
C ILE A 140 -14.62 -2.81 -13.59
N MET A 141 -13.82 -3.14 -12.58
CA MET A 141 -13.01 -4.37 -12.57
C MET A 141 -13.86 -5.64 -12.70
N ASP A 142 -14.96 -5.73 -11.94
CA ASP A 142 -15.90 -6.87 -11.99
C ASP A 142 -16.53 -7.04 -13.39
N LEU A 143 -16.97 -5.95 -14.01
CA LEU A 143 -17.55 -5.97 -15.35
C LEU A 143 -16.50 -6.31 -16.41
N TYR A 144 -15.28 -5.79 -16.28
CA TYR A 144 -14.19 -6.12 -17.17
C TYR A 144 -13.81 -7.61 -17.09
N LEU A 145 -13.56 -8.14 -15.89
CA LEU A 145 -13.23 -9.57 -15.68
C LEU A 145 -14.32 -10.49 -16.22
N LYS A 146 -15.59 -10.09 -16.11
CA LYS A 146 -16.70 -10.83 -16.71
C LYS A 146 -16.66 -10.84 -18.25
N SER A 147 -16.19 -9.78 -18.89
CA SER A 147 -16.16 -9.68 -20.36
C SER A 147 -15.15 -10.63 -21.02
N VAL A 148 -14.18 -11.08 -20.24
CA VAL A 148 -13.08 -11.97 -20.59
C VAL A 148 -13.19 -13.33 -19.88
N ASP A 149 -14.41 -13.66 -19.39
CA ASP A 149 -14.73 -14.90 -18.67
C ASP A 149 -13.79 -15.25 -17.48
N GLY A 150 -13.15 -14.24 -16.90
CA GLY A 150 -12.18 -14.39 -15.80
C GLY A 150 -10.87 -15.08 -16.21
N ASP A 151 -10.61 -15.24 -17.50
CA ASP A 151 -9.40 -15.86 -18.06
C ASP A 151 -8.30 -14.80 -18.22
N LEU A 152 -7.80 -14.28 -17.10
CA LEU A 152 -6.65 -13.37 -17.06
C LEU A 152 -5.50 -13.96 -16.25
N PRO A 153 -4.29 -14.04 -16.82
CA PRO A 153 -3.07 -14.30 -16.06
C PRO A 153 -2.86 -13.27 -14.96
N GLY A 154 -2.21 -13.67 -13.86
CA GLY A 154 -2.02 -12.78 -12.71
C GLY A 154 -1.24 -11.48 -13.03
N ALA A 155 -0.32 -11.51 -14.01
CA ALA A 155 0.35 -10.31 -14.53
C ALA A 155 -0.65 -9.31 -15.14
N GLU A 156 -1.59 -9.78 -15.96
CA GLU A 156 -2.62 -8.94 -16.57
C GLU A 156 -3.61 -8.41 -15.52
N VAL A 157 -3.89 -9.19 -14.46
CA VAL A 157 -4.68 -8.71 -13.32
C VAL A 157 -3.98 -7.55 -12.61
N ARG A 158 -2.64 -7.59 -12.46
CA ARG A 158 -1.89 -6.46 -11.88
C ARG A 158 -1.92 -5.22 -12.76
N VAL A 159 -1.81 -5.38 -14.08
CA VAL A 159 -1.97 -4.27 -15.04
C VAL A 159 -3.37 -3.66 -14.91
N LEU A 160 -4.42 -4.48 -14.90
CA LEU A 160 -5.80 -4.03 -14.70
C LEU A 160 -5.98 -3.26 -13.39
N ILE A 161 -5.40 -3.74 -12.29
CA ILE A 161 -5.44 -3.05 -10.99
C ILE A 161 -4.75 -1.69 -11.08
N ASN A 162 -3.58 -1.62 -11.72
CA ASN A 162 -2.87 -0.36 -11.89
C ASN A 162 -3.67 0.64 -12.73
N ASP A 163 -4.28 0.19 -13.83
CA ASP A 163 -5.03 1.08 -14.72
C ASP A 163 -6.35 1.57 -14.10
N ILE A 164 -7.00 0.74 -13.29
CA ILE A 164 -8.26 1.13 -12.61
C ILE A 164 -8.00 1.94 -11.34
N PHE A 165 -7.05 1.52 -10.51
CA PHE A 165 -6.87 2.04 -9.14
C PHE A 165 -5.63 2.91 -8.97
N GLY A 166 -4.69 2.93 -9.93
CA GLY A 166 -3.38 3.57 -9.79
C GLY A 166 -2.53 2.91 -8.70
N ILE A 167 -2.61 1.59 -8.56
CA ILE A 167 -1.87 0.80 -7.57
C ILE A 167 -0.90 -0.13 -8.31
N ASN A 168 0.38 0.20 -8.26
CA ASN A 168 1.44 -0.56 -8.92
C ASN A 168 1.94 -1.71 -8.01
N LEU A 169 1.28 -2.86 -8.09
CA LEU A 169 1.60 -4.04 -7.26
C LEU A 169 2.99 -4.63 -7.55
N ASP A 170 3.48 -4.56 -8.79
CA ASP A 170 4.85 -4.97 -9.12
C ASP A 170 5.88 -4.06 -8.46
N GLY A 171 5.64 -2.74 -8.49
CA GLY A 171 6.47 -1.76 -7.81
C GLY A 171 6.49 -1.97 -6.29
N ILE A 172 5.32 -2.14 -5.68
CA ILE A 172 5.17 -2.40 -4.24
C ILE A 172 5.93 -3.67 -3.84
N SER A 173 5.80 -4.76 -4.60
CA SER A 173 6.51 -6.01 -4.29
C SER A 173 8.03 -5.89 -4.34
N ARG A 174 8.60 -4.93 -5.09
CA ARG A 174 10.06 -4.70 -5.14
C ARG A 174 10.57 -3.92 -3.95
N LEU A 175 9.69 -3.24 -3.23
CA LEU A 175 10.04 -2.49 -2.03
C LEU A 175 9.96 -3.35 -0.77
N GLU A 176 9.57 -4.62 -0.89
CA GLU A 176 9.57 -5.54 0.24
C GLU A 176 10.99 -5.58 0.84
N LYS A 177 11.09 -5.28 2.15
CA LYS A 177 12.37 -5.18 2.88
C LYS A 177 13.30 -4.05 2.41
N ALA A 178 12.78 -3.04 1.71
CA ALA A 178 13.56 -1.85 1.34
C ALA A 178 13.75 -0.88 2.51
N GLY A 179 13.12 -1.12 3.67
CA GLY A 179 13.13 -0.21 4.82
C GLY A 179 12.28 1.04 4.60
N ILE A 180 11.22 0.93 3.79
CA ILE A 180 10.36 2.06 3.43
C ILE A 180 8.91 1.69 3.75
N SER A 181 8.28 2.47 4.61
CA SER A 181 6.83 2.44 4.79
C SER A 181 6.16 3.34 3.76
N LEU A 182 5.00 2.92 3.24
CA LEU A 182 4.23 3.66 2.25
C LEU A 182 2.77 3.79 2.69
N TRP A 183 2.37 5.02 3.01
CA TRP A 183 0.97 5.40 3.21
C TRP A 183 0.44 6.11 1.96
N SER A 184 -0.62 5.56 1.37
CA SER A 184 -1.29 6.17 0.22
C SER A 184 -2.75 5.81 0.22
N LYS A 185 -3.60 6.66 -0.37
CA LYS A 185 -5.04 6.37 -0.54
C LYS A 185 -5.71 6.08 0.80
N GLU A 186 -5.30 6.83 1.84
CA GLU A 186 -5.78 6.70 3.22
C GLU A 186 -5.54 5.30 3.85
N GLN A 187 -4.53 4.56 3.40
CA GLN A 187 -4.20 3.26 3.98
C GLN A 187 -2.70 2.95 3.87
N TRP A 188 -2.24 2.04 4.72
CA TRP A 188 -0.96 1.39 4.52
C TRP A 188 -0.99 0.58 3.23
N ILE A 189 -0.10 0.94 2.30
CA ILE A 189 0.19 0.15 1.11
C ILE A 189 1.27 -0.87 1.42
N MET A 190 2.24 -0.46 2.22
CA MET A 190 3.32 -1.28 2.74
C MET A 190 3.79 -0.68 4.06
N HIS A 191 4.04 -1.53 5.05
CA HIS A 191 4.49 -1.10 6.36
C HIS A 191 5.15 -2.27 7.09
N SER A 192 6.30 -2.01 7.69
CA SER A 192 7.00 -2.86 8.62
C SER A 192 7.40 -2.04 9.84
N ASP A 193 7.38 -2.66 11.02
CA ASP A 193 7.85 -2.04 12.26
C ASP A 193 9.36 -1.70 12.21
N HIS A 194 10.09 -2.25 11.23
CA HIS A 194 11.54 -2.03 11.02
C HIS A 194 11.83 -1.15 9.79
N ASP A 195 10.81 -0.53 9.18
CA ASP A 195 11.07 0.44 8.12
C ASP A 195 11.76 1.68 8.68
N LEU A 196 12.64 2.29 7.91
CA LEU A 196 13.48 3.43 8.32
C LEU A 196 12.86 4.77 7.94
N PHE A 197 12.26 4.84 6.75
CA PHE A 197 11.62 6.05 6.25
C PHE A 197 10.18 5.79 5.88
N GLU A 198 9.31 6.75 6.14
CA GLU A 198 7.92 6.71 5.72
C GLU A 198 7.68 7.69 4.58
N VAL A 199 7.08 7.20 3.50
CA VAL A 199 6.54 8.00 2.40
C VAL A 199 5.03 8.07 2.55
N ARG A 200 4.50 9.27 2.68
CA ARG A 200 3.06 9.53 2.73
C ARG A 200 2.61 10.30 1.51
N THR A 201 1.43 9.94 0.99
CA THR A 201 0.76 10.66 -0.08
C THR A 201 -0.66 11.02 0.34
N GLY A 202 -1.13 12.20 -0.05
CA GLY A 202 -2.52 12.59 0.15
C GLY A 202 -3.49 11.75 -0.66
N ARG A 203 -4.80 11.86 -0.37
CA ARG A 203 -5.87 11.07 -1.00
C ARG A 203 -5.85 11.07 -2.53
N THR A 204 -5.50 12.20 -3.14
CA THR A 204 -5.47 12.41 -4.61
C THR A 204 -4.08 12.23 -5.22
N ASP A 205 -3.10 11.77 -4.43
CA ASP A 205 -1.69 11.67 -4.80
C ASP A 205 -1.10 12.99 -5.35
N VAL A 206 -1.64 14.16 -4.99
CA VAL A 206 -1.15 15.47 -5.45
C VAL A 206 0.14 15.87 -4.74
N ASP A 207 0.30 15.40 -3.51
CA ASP A 207 1.44 15.66 -2.66
C ASP A 207 2.05 14.40 -2.06
N VAL A 208 3.34 14.52 -1.74
CA VAL A 208 4.17 13.47 -1.15
C VAL A 208 5.01 14.09 -0.05
N TYR A 209 5.11 13.42 1.08
CA TYR A 209 6.06 13.80 2.11
C TYR A 209 6.78 12.61 2.72
N ILE A 210 7.97 12.89 3.23
CA ILE A 210 8.93 11.89 3.70
C ILE A 210 9.40 12.29 5.09
N VAL A 211 9.31 11.34 6.01
CA VAL A 211 9.74 11.48 7.40
C VAL A 211 10.51 10.24 7.87
N PRO A 212 11.41 10.36 8.86
CA PRO A 212 11.95 9.20 9.56
C PRO A 212 10.84 8.47 10.33
N THR A 213 10.99 7.16 10.49
CA THR A 213 10.13 6.36 11.36
C THR A 213 10.59 6.41 12.81
N ASP A 214 9.74 5.92 13.72
CA ASP A 214 10.10 5.70 15.11
C ASP A 214 11.29 4.73 15.22
N TYR A 215 11.29 3.64 14.44
CA TYR A 215 12.37 2.66 14.42
C TYR A 215 13.71 3.29 14.02
N PHE A 216 13.74 4.11 12.95
CA PHE A 216 14.96 4.84 12.58
C PHE A 216 15.47 5.75 13.71
N THR A 217 14.55 6.45 14.36
CA THR A 217 14.86 7.33 15.49
C THR A 217 15.43 6.54 16.67
N GLU A 218 14.88 5.38 16.98
CA GLU A 218 15.36 4.49 18.04
C GLU A 218 16.75 3.93 17.75
N GLN A 219 17.02 3.53 16.50
CA GLN A 219 18.32 2.95 16.12
C GLN A 219 19.43 4.00 16.01
N THR A 220 19.10 5.21 15.56
CA THR A 220 20.12 6.23 15.21
C THR A 220 20.16 7.43 16.16
N GLY A 221 19.10 7.66 16.93
CA GLY A 221 18.90 8.88 17.72
C GLY A 221 18.53 10.12 16.89
N MET A 222 18.35 10.00 15.58
CA MET A 222 18.02 11.11 14.68
C MET A 222 16.51 11.23 14.47
N THR A 223 15.96 12.42 14.75
CA THR A 223 14.54 12.74 14.52
C THR A 223 14.29 13.39 13.16
N GLU A 224 15.34 13.69 12.40
CA GLU A 224 15.28 14.29 11.07
C GLU A 224 15.90 13.34 10.03
N LEU A 225 15.61 13.56 8.74
CA LEU A 225 16.28 12.83 7.67
C LEU A 225 17.79 13.17 7.65
N PRO A 226 18.69 12.21 7.36
CA PRO A 226 20.11 12.49 7.23
C PRO A 226 20.41 13.57 6.18
N GLU A 227 21.38 14.46 6.44
CA GLU A 227 21.73 15.58 5.56
C GLU A 227 21.97 15.15 4.09
N ASP A 228 22.67 14.04 3.89
CA ASP A 228 22.93 13.50 2.54
C ASP A 228 21.64 13.09 1.82
N LEU A 229 20.66 12.51 2.55
CA LEU A 229 19.35 12.20 1.98
C LEU A 229 18.56 13.48 1.69
N GLN A 230 18.64 14.47 2.58
CA GLN A 230 18.02 15.78 2.37
C GLN A 230 18.50 16.43 1.06
N GLU A 231 19.80 16.40 0.77
CA GLU A 231 20.36 16.92 -0.48
C GLU A 231 19.88 16.16 -1.72
N LYS A 232 19.84 14.81 -1.64
CA LYS A 232 19.31 13.98 -2.72
C LYS A 232 17.83 14.27 -3.01
N LEU A 233 17.03 14.47 -1.97
CA LEU A 233 15.61 14.83 -2.11
C LEU A 233 15.43 16.24 -2.71
N LYS A 234 16.23 17.22 -2.27
CA LYS A 234 16.24 18.57 -2.87
C LYS A 234 16.59 18.54 -4.36
N ALA A 235 17.56 17.71 -4.75
CA ALA A 235 17.99 17.58 -6.14
C ALA A 235 16.88 17.07 -7.07
N ILE A 236 15.92 16.29 -6.55
CA ILE A 236 14.76 15.80 -7.32
C ILE A 236 13.50 16.67 -7.13
N GLY A 237 13.60 17.78 -6.40
CA GLY A 237 12.54 18.80 -6.31
C GLY A 237 11.75 18.85 -5.00
N TYR A 238 12.13 18.08 -3.97
CA TYR A 238 11.54 18.24 -2.65
C TYR A 238 12.06 19.49 -1.95
N TRP A 239 11.25 20.05 -1.05
CA TRP A 239 11.67 21.10 -0.12
C TRP A 239 11.23 20.74 1.29
N TYR A 240 11.94 21.28 2.28
CA TYR A 240 11.54 21.10 3.67
C TYR A 240 10.35 22.02 4.00
N ASN A 241 9.31 21.47 4.61
CA ASN A 241 8.12 22.20 5.03
C ASN A 241 8.00 22.20 6.55
N GLU A 242 8.35 23.33 7.17
CA GLU A 242 8.34 23.54 8.62
C GLU A 242 6.96 23.29 9.28
N ASN A 243 5.86 23.44 8.54
CA ASN A 243 4.52 23.29 9.13
C ASN A 243 4.15 21.84 9.41
N ILE A 244 4.74 20.91 8.66
CA ILE A 244 4.48 19.46 8.78
C ILE A 244 5.74 18.68 9.16
N ASP A 245 6.85 19.39 9.40
CA ASP A 245 8.16 18.85 9.77
C ASP A 245 8.59 17.69 8.86
N ALA A 246 8.53 17.93 7.53
CA ALA A 246 8.80 16.88 6.55
C ALA A 246 9.39 17.42 5.25
N TYR A 247 10.11 16.55 4.54
CA TYR A 247 10.46 16.81 3.15
C TYR A 247 9.23 16.58 2.27
N TYR A 248 8.83 17.61 1.55
CA TYR A 248 7.54 17.69 0.86
C TYR A 248 7.72 17.99 -0.63
N TYR A 249 6.85 17.41 -1.44
CA TYR A 249 6.68 17.71 -2.85
C TYR A 249 5.19 17.79 -3.17
N ALA A 250 4.80 18.77 -3.99
CA ALA A 250 3.49 18.85 -4.61
C ALA A 250 3.63 19.13 -6.10
N GLU A 251 2.80 18.49 -6.92
CA GLU A 251 2.80 18.74 -8.35
C GLU A 251 2.30 20.18 -8.65
N PRO A 252 3.05 20.99 -9.42
CA PRO A 252 2.75 22.42 -9.59
C PRO A 252 1.37 22.77 -10.16
N ASN A 253 0.78 21.88 -10.95
CA ASN A 253 -0.51 22.10 -11.60
C ASN A 253 -1.68 21.49 -10.81
N GLY A 254 -1.42 20.91 -9.64
CA GLY A 254 -2.42 20.24 -8.82
C GLY A 254 -2.86 18.88 -9.37
N ASN A 255 -2.12 18.31 -10.32
CA ASN A 255 -2.36 16.95 -10.79
C ASN A 255 -1.77 15.92 -9.84
N SER A 256 -2.16 14.65 -9.98
CA SER A 256 -1.47 13.57 -9.27
C SER A 256 0.01 13.53 -9.67
N VAL A 257 0.89 13.28 -8.70
CA VAL A 257 2.33 13.12 -8.93
C VAL A 257 2.57 11.99 -9.94
N PRO A 258 3.34 12.23 -11.02
CA PRO A 258 3.57 11.23 -12.06
C PRO A 258 4.28 9.97 -11.53
N ASP A 259 3.93 8.81 -12.08
CA ASP A 259 4.55 7.53 -11.71
C ASP A 259 6.09 7.51 -11.85
N PRO A 260 6.71 8.11 -12.90
CA PRO A 260 8.17 8.20 -12.99
C PRO A 260 8.79 8.96 -11.82
N PHE A 261 8.13 10.02 -11.34
CA PHE A 261 8.60 10.79 -10.19
C PHE A 261 8.48 9.97 -8.91
N LYS A 262 7.33 9.29 -8.68
CA LYS A 262 7.15 8.37 -7.54
C LYS A 262 8.23 7.27 -7.54
N GLY A 263 8.52 6.70 -8.72
CA GLY A 263 9.59 5.72 -8.90
C GLY A 263 10.97 6.28 -8.57
N GLN A 264 11.27 7.51 -8.97
CA GLN A 264 12.52 8.19 -8.63
C GLN A 264 12.65 8.44 -7.12
N THR A 265 11.58 8.89 -6.45
CA THR A 265 11.57 9.08 -4.99
C THR A 265 11.89 7.78 -4.27
N LEU A 266 11.14 6.71 -4.57
CA LEU A 266 11.28 5.42 -3.91
C LEU A 266 12.65 4.78 -4.21
N GLY A 267 13.13 4.90 -5.44
CA GLY A 267 14.47 4.44 -5.81
C GLY A 267 15.58 5.19 -5.09
N THR A 268 15.44 6.51 -4.91
CA THR A 268 16.41 7.34 -4.17
C THR A 268 16.49 6.89 -2.70
N LEU A 269 15.33 6.67 -2.07
CA LEU A 269 15.27 6.19 -0.68
C LEU A 269 15.86 4.78 -0.55
N ALA A 270 15.45 3.84 -1.40
CA ALA A 270 15.92 2.47 -1.34
C ALA A 270 17.44 2.39 -1.55
N GLN A 271 17.97 3.16 -2.50
CA GLN A 271 19.41 3.22 -2.73
C GLN A 271 20.15 3.81 -1.52
N PHE A 272 19.62 4.89 -0.93
CA PHE A 272 20.24 5.53 0.23
C PHE A 272 20.27 4.59 1.44
N ILE A 273 19.15 3.92 1.74
CA ILE A 273 19.07 2.91 2.80
C ILE A 273 20.09 1.80 2.57
N GLN A 274 20.18 1.24 1.36
CA GLN A 274 21.12 0.17 1.06
C GLN A 274 22.59 0.59 1.16
N GLN A 275 22.89 1.88 1.02
CA GLN A 275 24.25 2.41 1.12
C GLN A 275 24.65 2.69 2.58
N GLU A 276 23.74 3.27 3.35
CA GLU A 276 24.07 3.87 4.65
C GLU A 276 23.48 3.10 5.86
N TYR A 277 22.46 2.27 5.66
CA TYR A 277 21.67 1.64 6.73
C TYR A 277 21.26 0.19 6.43
N ALA A 278 22.00 -0.51 5.57
CA ALA A 278 21.67 -1.89 5.20
C ALA A 278 21.71 -2.86 6.40
N ASP A 279 22.50 -2.53 7.42
CA ASP A 279 22.62 -3.26 8.69
C ASP A 279 21.37 -3.13 9.58
N LEU A 280 20.51 -2.15 9.31
CA LEU A 280 19.25 -1.94 10.06
C LEU A 280 18.04 -2.62 9.39
N LEU A 281 18.24 -3.37 8.30
CA LEU A 281 17.16 -4.06 7.57
C LEU A 281 16.87 -5.49 8.06
N GLU A 282 17.43 -5.89 9.20
CA GLU A 282 17.33 -7.25 9.76
C GLU A 282 15.94 -7.59 10.35
#